data_AF-A0A7Y3KCG8-F1
#
_entry.id   AF-A0A7Y3KCG8-F1
#
_cell.length_a   1.000
_cell.length_b   1.000
_cell.length_c   1.000
_cell.angle_alpha   90.00
_cell.angle_beta   90.00
_cell.angle_gamma   90.00
#
_symmetry.space_group_name_H-M   'P 1'
#
loop_
_entity.id
_entity.type
_entity.pdbx_description
1 polymer ?
#
loop_
_entity_poly.entity_id
_entity_poly.type
_entity_poly.pdbx_seq_one_letter_code
_entity_poly.pdbx_strand_id
1 'polypeptide(L)'
;MQRPTALLRQLLVAEVIQMYLTQQIVAIKAQMRKEQIRILEQITSKEDITITYAWGQKQDQAVFMRKMVDAEGASRAKRTGVVP
;
A
#
# COMPACT_ATOMS: atom_id res chain seq x y z
N MET A 1 22.06 15.78 -20.66
CA MET A 1 20.82 15.26 -21.28
C MET A 1 20.81 13.74 -21.05
N GLN A 2 19.84 13.19 -20.31
CA GLN A 2 19.72 11.73 -20.22
C GLN A 2 19.40 11.18 -21.60
N ARG A 3 20.08 10.10 -22.02
CA ARG A 3 19.77 9.42 -23.29
C ARG A 3 18.32 8.91 -23.22
N PRO A 4 17.51 8.98 -24.29
CA PRO A 4 16.13 8.50 -24.28
C PRO A 4 15.97 7.07 -23.73
N THR A 5 16.95 6.20 -23.99
CA THR A 5 16.99 4.82 -23.48
C THR A 5 17.08 4.72 -21.95
N ALA A 6 17.69 5.70 -21.27
CA ALA A 6 17.74 5.74 -19.81
C ALA A 6 16.36 6.01 -19.20
N LEU A 7 15.58 6.91 -19.80
CA LEU A 7 14.20 7.20 -19.39
C LEU A 7 13.27 6.01 -19.64
N LEU A 8 13.39 5.37 -20.80
CA LEU A 8 12.62 4.15 -21.10
C LEU A 8 12.93 3.03 -20.10
N ARG A 9 14.20 2.84 -19.74
CA ARG A 9 14.58 1.85 -18.72
C ARG A 9 13.98 2.19 -17.36
N GLN A 10 13.97 3.45 -16.94
CA GLN A 10 13.35 3.86 -15.67
C GLN A 10 11.84 3.57 -15.66
N LEU A 11 11.14 3.86 -16.75
CA LEU A 11 9.71 3.54 -16.89
C LEU A 11 9.45 2.03 -16.75
N LEU A 12 10.16 1.21 -17.54
CA LEU A 12 9.99 -0.25 -17.50
C LEU A 12 10.27 -0.83 -16.11
N VAL A 13 11.27 -0.31 -15.40
CA VAL A 13 11.56 -0.72 -14.01
C VAL A 13 10.40 -0.34 -13.08
N ALA A 14 9.83 0.86 -13.21
CA ALA A 14 8.69 1.29 -12.41
C ALA A 14 7.44 0.42 -12.65
N GLU A 15 7.17 0.04 -13.90
CA GLU A 15 6.07 -0.86 -14.27
C GLU A 15 6.23 -2.25 -13.65
N VAL A 16 7.45 -2.81 -13.69
CA VAL A 16 7.76 -4.09 -13.02
C VAL A 16 7.55 -4.00 -11.51
N ILE A 17 7.96 -2.90 -10.87
CA ILE A 17 7.72 -2.67 -9.45
C ILE A 17 6.22 -2.60 -9.15
N GLN A 18 5.44 -1.87 -9.96
CA GLN A 18 3.99 -1.77 -9.79
C GLN A 18 3.31 -3.14 -9.86
N MET A 19 3.77 -4.02 -10.77
CA MET A 19 3.29 -5.39 -10.86
C MET A 19 3.55 -6.16 -9.55
N TYR A 20 4.76 -6.09 -8.98
CA TYR A 20 5.08 -6.73 -7.71
C TYR A 20 4.26 -6.19 -6.53
N LEU A 21 4.08 -4.87 -6.45
CA LEU A 21 3.23 -4.25 -5.43
C LEU A 21 1.78 -4.76 -5.54
N THR A 22 1.26 -4.88 -6.75
CA THR A 22 -0.07 -5.44 -7.01
C THR A 22 -0.18 -6.88 -6.50
N GLN A 23 0.82 -7.73 -6.81
CA GLN A 23 0.86 -9.10 -6.30
C GLN A 23 0.94 -9.15 -4.77
N GLN A 24 1.74 -8.28 -4.16
CA GLN A 24 1.85 -8.19 -2.71
C GLN A 24 0.53 -7.77 -2.05
N ILE A 25 -0.20 -6.82 -2.64
CA ILE A 25 -1.55 -6.44 -2.18
C ILE A 25 -2.50 -7.64 -2.25
N VAL A 26 -2.46 -8.41 -3.34
CA VAL A 26 -3.26 -9.64 -3.48
C VAL A 26 -2.91 -10.64 -2.38
N ALA A 27 -1.62 -10.84 -2.09
CA ALA A 27 -1.15 -11.73 -1.03
C ALA A 27 -1.62 -11.27 0.36
N ILE A 28 -1.52 -9.97 0.67
CA ILE A 28 -2.02 -9.39 1.94
C ILE A 28 -3.53 -9.60 2.06
N LYS A 29 -4.30 -9.32 1.00
CA LYS A 29 -5.75 -9.56 0.99
C LYS A 29 -6.09 -11.05 1.14
N ALA A 30 -5.28 -11.95 0.58
CA ALA A 30 -5.44 -13.38 0.77
C ALA A 30 -5.18 -13.78 2.23
N GLN A 31 -4.16 -13.21 2.86
CA GLN A 31 -3.88 -13.41 4.28
C GLN A 31 -5.03 -12.89 5.17
N MET A 32 -5.54 -11.69 4.91
CA MET A 32 -6.72 -11.16 5.61
C MET A 32 -7.92 -12.10 5.51
N ARG A 33 -8.19 -12.67 4.33
CA ARG A 33 -9.27 -13.66 4.15
C ARG A 33 -9.04 -14.91 4.99
N LYS A 34 -7.82 -15.44 5.04
CA LYS A 34 -7.46 -16.60 5.88
C LYS A 34 -7.69 -16.30 7.36
N GLU A 35 -7.37 -15.09 7.79
CA GLU A 35 -7.57 -14.61 9.17
C GLU A 35 -9.00 -14.13 9.45
N GLN A 36 -9.92 -14.26 8.49
CA GLN A 36 -11.31 -13.80 8.57
C GLN A 36 -11.45 -12.30 8.88
N ILE A 37 -10.49 -11.49 8.42
CA ILE A 37 -10.51 -10.03 8.50
C ILE A 37 -11.21 -9.49 7.25
N ARG A 38 -12.21 -8.64 7.45
CA ARG A 38 -12.95 -7.99 6.35
C ARG A 38 -13.08 -6.50 6.62
N ILE A 39 -12.69 -5.66 5.65
CA ILE A 39 -12.98 -4.23 5.70
C ILE A 39 -14.45 -4.03 5.37
N LEU A 40 -15.18 -3.35 6.24
CA LEU A 40 -16.59 -3.02 6.05
C LEU A 40 -16.73 -1.61 5.48
N GLU A 41 -15.95 -0.67 6.01
CA GLU A 41 -15.94 0.73 5.60
C GLU A 41 -14.52 1.30 5.72
N GLN A 42 -14.16 2.19 4.80
CA GLN A 42 -12.93 2.97 4.88
C GLN A 42 -13.26 4.43 4.57
N ILE A 43 -13.03 5.30 5.54
CA ILE A 43 -13.19 6.75 5.40
C ILE A 43 -11.79 7.37 5.45
N THR A 44 -11.43 8.08 4.38
CA THR A 44 -10.13 8.76 4.29
C THR A 44 -10.34 10.26 4.33
N SER A 45 -9.78 10.91 5.34
CA SER A 45 -9.76 12.37 5.47
C SER A 45 -8.36 12.91 5.13
N LYS A 46 -8.18 14.22 5.35
CA LYS A 46 -6.87 14.86 5.18
C LYS A 46 -5.86 14.39 6.24
N GLU A 47 -6.30 14.17 7.47
CA GLU A 47 -5.40 13.85 8.59
C GLU A 47 -5.43 12.36 8.95
N ASP A 48 -6.55 11.67 8.73
CA ASP A 48 -6.77 10.31 9.22
C ASP A 48 -7.36 9.37 8.17
N ILE A 49 -7.11 8.08 8.37
CA ILE A 49 -7.73 6.96 7.66
C ILE A 49 -8.43 6.11 8.71
N THR A 50 -9.76 6.11 8.71
CA THR A 50 -10.58 5.29 9.59
C THR A 50 -11.04 4.04 8.85
N ILE A 51 -10.77 2.87 9.42
CA ILE A 51 -11.19 1.58 8.88
C ILE A 51 -12.07 0.88 9.89
N THR A 52 -13.34 0.66 9.52
CA THR A 52 -14.24 -0.25 10.24
C THR A 52 -14.06 -1.64 9.66
N TYR A 53 -13.75 -2.62 10.49
CA TYR A 53 -13.45 -3.98 10.06
C TYR A 53 -14.14 -5.02 10.95
N ALA A 54 -14.40 -6.19 10.37
CA ALA A 54 -14.83 -7.38 11.09
C ALA A 54 -13.67 -8.35 11.23
N TRP A 55 -13.54 -8.96 12.40
CA TRP A 55 -12.62 -10.06 12.66
C TRP A 55 -13.33 -11.16 13.47
N GLY A 56 -13.60 -12.29 12.80
CA GLY A 56 -14.48 -13.32 13.35
C GLY A 56 -15.91 -12.79 13.56
N GLN A 57 -16.40 -12.84 14.80
CA GLN A 57 -17.72 -12.28 15.17
C GLN A 57 -17.65 -10.86 15.72
N LYS A 58 -16.46 -10.27 15.82
CA LYS A 58 -16.28 -8.92 16.36
C LYS A 58 -16.22 -7.91 15.22
N GLN A 59 -16.73 -6.72 15.49
CA GLN A 59 -16.48 -5.53 14.68
C GLN A 59 -15.68 -4.55 15.52
N ASP A 60 -14.74 -3.88 14.88
CA ASP A 60 -13.87 -2.91 15.51
C ASP A 60 -13.50 -1.81 14.51
N GLN A 61 -12.92 -0.73 15.02
CA GLN A 61 -12.51 0.42 14.25
C GLN A 61 -11.05 0.76 14.53
N ALA A 62 -10.26 0.84 13.48
CA ALA A 62 -8.89 1.33 13.54
C ALA A 62 -8.82 2.75 12.93
N VAL A 63 -8.06 3.63 13.56
CA VAL A 63 -7.77 4.98 13.04
C VAL A 63 -6.26 5.10 12.86
N PHE A 64 -5.85 5.44 11.64
CA PHE A 64 -4.45 5.64 11.28
C PHE A 64 -4.22 7.10 10.89
N MET A 65 -3.18 7.74 11.44
CA MET A 65 -2.77 9.06 10.97
C MET A 65 -2.21 8.96 9.56
N ARG A 66 -2.81 9.67 8.61
CA ARG A 66 -2.45 9.65 7.20
C ARG A 66 -0.97 9.99 6.99
N LYS A 67 -0.48 11.04 7.64
CA LYS A 67 0.93 11.46 7.55
C LYS A 67 1.90 10.36 7.99
N MET A 68 1.52 9.55 8.99
CA MET A 68 2.35 8.44 9.45
C MET A 68 2.37 7.31 8.41
N VAL A 69 1.20 6.95 7.87
CA VAL A 69 1.09 5.93 6.80
C VAL A 69 1.87 6.35 5.56
N ASP A 70 1.76 7.62 5.16
CA ASP A 70 2.50 8.19 4.03
C ASP A 70 4.02 8.15 4.28
N ALA A 71 4.46 8.57 5.48
CA ALA A 71 5.87 8.56 5.85
C ALA A 71 6.45 7.13 5.91
N GLU A 72 5.69 6.17 6.43
CA GLU A 72 6.09 4.77 6.44
C GLU A 72 6.20 4.21 5.02
N GLY A 73 5.21 4.51 4.15
CA GLY A 73 5.23 4.14 2.75
C GLY A 73 6.45 4.70 2.02
N ALA A 74 6.73 6.00 2.17
CA ALA A 74 7.88 6.66 1.58
C ALA A 74 9.21 6.08 2.09
N SER A 75 9.32 5.82 3.40
CA SER A 75 10.51 5.22 4.02
C SER A 75 10.78 3.80 3.51
N ARG A 76 9.73 2.98 3.38
CA ARG A 76 9.84 1.63 2.80
C ARG A 76 10.23 1.70 1.32
N ALA A 77 9.57 2.55 0.54
CA ALA A 77 9.87 2.72 -0.88
C ALA A 77 11.31 3.18 -1.13
N LYS A 78 11.83 4.10 -0.32
CA LYS A 78 13.23 4.54 -0.38
C LYS A 78 14.20 3.40 -0.04
N ARG A 79 13.92 2.63 1.02
CA ARG A 79 14.77 1.49 1.43
C ARG A 79 14.81 0.39 0.37
N THR A 80 13.74 0.16 -0.37
CA THR A 80 13.67 -0.84 -1.43
C THR A 80 14.08 -0.30 -2.80
N GLY A 81 14.47 0.98 -2.90
CA GLY A 81 14.85 1.62 -4.18
C GLY A 81 13.70 1.81 -5.17
N VAL A 82 12.45 1.81 -4.67
CA VAL A 82 11.22 2.00 -5.48
C VAL A 82 10.98 3.46 -5.80
N VAL A 83 11.39 4.36 -4.90
CA VAL A 83 11.40 5.81 -5.14
C VAL A 83 12.87 6.26 -5.04
N PRO A 84 13.38 6.99 -6.06
CA PRO A 84 14.75 7.50 -6.04
C PRO A 84 14.99 8.54 -4.94
#